data_AF-A0AAW0HS28-F1
#
_entry.id   AF-A0AAW0HS28-F1
#
_cell.length_a   1.000
_cell.length_b   1.000
_cell.length_c   1.000
_cell.angle_alpha   90.00
_cell.angle_beta   90.00
_cell.angle_gamma   90.00
#
_symmetry.space_group_name_H-M   'P 1'
#
loop_
_entity.id
_entity.type
_entity.pdbx_description
1 polymer ?
#
loop_
_entity_poly.entity_id
_entity_poly.type
_entity_poly.pdbx_seq_one_letter_code
_entity_poly.pdbx_strand_id
1 'polypeptide(L)'
;MAALKLLSSGLRLCTSGRSSRSAWHKGCVRYFSVSTHRHTKFYTDPVEAIKDIPNGATLLVGGFGLCGIPENLIGALLKTGVKDLTAVSNNAG
;
A
#
# COMPACT_ATOMS: atom_id res chain seq x y z
N MET A 1 -8.66 23.41 -24.66
CA MET A 1 -8.43 22.70 -25.94
C MET A 1 -6.92 22.65 -26.28
N ALA A 2 -6.12 21.92 -25.50
CA ALA A 2 -4.70 21.65 -25.82
C ALA A 2 -4.16 20.40 -25.10
N ALA A 3 -4.67 20.08 -23.90
CA ALA A 3 -4.18 18.96 -23.09
C ALA A 3 -4.83 17.59 -23.40
N LEU A 4 -5.66 17.48 -24.46
CA LEU A 4 -6.42 16.26 -24.79
C LEU A 4 -6.11 15.72 -26.20
N LYS A 5 -4.91 15.98 -26.74
CA LYS A 5 -4.41 15.40 -28.01
C LYS A 5 -3.13 14.57 -27.86
N LEU A 6 -2.62 14.40 -26.65
CA LEU A 6 -1.38 13.66 -26.39
C LEU A 6 -1.58 12.24 -25.84
N LEU A 7 -2.82 11.75 -25.77
CA LEU A 7 -3.14 10.42 -25.24
C LEU A 7 -3.64 9.43 -26.31
N SER A 8 -3.82 9.84 -27.57
CA SER A 8 -4.34 8.96 -28.63
C SER A 8 -3.28 8.30 -29.53
N SER A 9 -1.99 8.59 -29.36
CA SER A 9 -0.91 8.02 -30.20
C SER A 9 -0.23 6.77 -29.61
N GLY A 10 -0.65 6.31 -28.43
CA GLY A 10 0.02 5.24 -27.68
C GLY A 10 -0.56 3.82 -27.84
N LEU A 11 -1.62 3.63 -28.62
CA LEU A 11 -2.24 2.31 -28.77
C LEU A 11 -1.92 1.69 -30.14
N ARG A 12 -0.68 1.24 -30.31
CA ARG A 12 -0.35 0.26 -31.36
C ARG A 12 -0.31 -1.12 -30.73
N LEU A 13 -1.41 -1.85 -30.95
CA LEU A 13 -1.53 -3.29 -30.77
C LEU A 13 -0.44 -3.96 -31.61
N CYS A 14 0.56 -4.59 -30.99
CA CYS A 14 1.52 -5.42 -31.70
C CYS A 14 1.31 -6.88 -31.28
N THR A 15 0.62 -7.60 -32.16
CA THR A 15 0.53 -9.05 -32.20
C THR A 15 1.93 -9.67 -32.27
N SER A 16 2.15 -10.72 -31.49
CA SER A 16 3.38 -11.52 -31.46
C SER A 16 3.71 -12.11 -32.83
N GLY A 17 4.75 -11.58 -33.47
CA GLY A 17 5.40 -12.13 -34.66
C GLY A 17 6.90 -12.29 -34.40
N ARG A 18 7.38 -13.53 -34.52
CA ARG A 18 8.74 -14.02 -34.28
C ARG A 18 9.72 -13.49 -35.34
N SER A 19 10.86 -12.89 -34.96
CA SER A 19 12.20 -13.11 -35.57
C SER A 19 13.24 -12.02 -35.22
N SER A 20 14.42 -12.49 -34.76
CA SER A 20 15.78 -12.00 -35.00
C SER A 20 16.23 -10.55 -34.65
N ARG A 21 17.11 -10.50 -33.64
CA ARG A 21 18.32 -9.66 -33.44
C ARG A 21 18.18 -8.14 -33.16
N SER A 22 18.95 -7.75 -32.13
CA SER A 22 19.57 -6.43 -31.88
C SER A 22 18.81 -5.40 -31.03
N ALA A 23 19.54 -4.86 -30.04
CA ALA A 23 19.31 -3.65 -29.24
C ALA A 23 18.20 -3.70 -28.15
N TRP A 24 18.61 -4.06 -26.93
CA TRP A 24 17.80 -3.91 -25.71
C TRP A 24 17.69 -2.42 -25.32
N HIS A 25 16.69 -1.72 -25.89
CA HIS A 25 16.24 -0.45 -25.37
C HIS A 25 15.50 -0.66 -24.04
N LYS A 26 15.99 0.04 -23.00
CA LYS A 26 15.44 0.11 -21.64
C LYS A 26 14.01 0.65 -21.63
N GLY A 27 13.03 -0.23 -21.72
CA GLY A 27 11.65 0.07 -21.34
C GLY A 27 11.40 -0.40 -19.91
N CYS A 28 11.70 0.44 -18.91
CA CYS A 28 11.26 0.19 -17.54
C CYS A 28 9.74 0.39 -17.47
N VAL A 29 8.99 -0.67 -17.76
CA VAL A 29 7.58 -0.74 -17.41
C VAL A 29 7.53 -0.71 -15.89
N ARG A 30 6.95 0.34 -15.31
CA ARG A 30 6.68 0.40 -13.86
C ARG A 30 5.65 -0.68 -13.53
N TYR A 31 6.11 -1.89 -13.27
CA TYR A 31 5.32 -2.88 -12.58
C TYR A 31 5.01 -2.31 -11.20
N PHE A 32 3.74 -2.07 -10.90
CA PHE A 32 3.36 -1.88 -9.51
C PHE A 32 3.84 -3.11 -8.75
N SER A 33 4.55 -2.90 -7.64
CA SER A 33 4.98 -3.99 -6.76
C SER A 33 3.74 -4.59 -6.11
N VAL A 34 3.06 -5.47 -6.83
CA VAL A 34 1.88 -6.19 -6.37
C VAL A 34 2.29 -7.65 -6.25
N SER A 35 2.39 -8.14 -5.01
CA SER A 35 2.52 -9.58 -4.80
C SER A 35 1.27 -10.28 -5.30
N THR A 36 1.44 -11.29 -6.15
CA THR A 36 0.37 -12.18 -6.64
C THR A 36 -0.13 -13.13 -5.55
N HIS A 37 0.65 -13.32 -4.49
CA HIS A 37 0.29 -14.15 -3.34
C HIS A 37 0.10 -13.27 -2.09
N ARG A 38 -1.13 -13.15 -1.60
CA ARG A 38 -1.43 -12.51 -0.32
C ARG A 38 -1.93 -13.57 0.65
N HIS A 39 -1.16 -13.82 1.71
CA HIS A 39 -1.61 -14.64 2.81
C HIS A 39 -2.41 -13.78 3.79
N THR A 40 -3.65 -13.48 3.42
CA THR A 40 -4.53 -12.60 4.20
C THR A 40 -5.06 -13.35 5.42
N LYS A 41 -4.98 -12.72 6.59
CA LYS A 41 -5.63 -13.18 7.81
C LYS A 41 -6.82 -12.27 8.10
N PHE A 42 -7.98 -12.86 8.36
CA PHE A 42 -9.18 -12.13 8.73
C PHE A 42 -9.45 -12.28 10.22
N TYR A 43 -9.78 -11.16 10.88
CA TYR A 43 -10.15 -11.12 12.29
C TYR A 43 -11.51 -10.43 12.42
N THR A 44 -12.39 -11.01 13.23
CA THR A 44 -13.70 -10.41 13.55
C THR A 44 -13.60 -9.44 14.71
N ASP A 45 -12.64 -9.64 15.61
CA ASP A 45 -12.34 -8.76 16.74
C ASP A 45 -11.03 -8.01 16.51
N PRO A 46 -11.01 -6.67 16.53
CA PRO A 46 -9.78 -5.90 16.39
C PRO A 46 -8.78 -6.14 17.52
N VAL A 47 -9.22 -6.49 18.74
CA VAL A 47 -8.30 -6.77 19.87
C VAL A 47 -7.45 -8.00 19.58
N GLU A 48 -8.05 -9.06 19.03
CA GLU A 48 -7.33 -10.27 18.61
C GLU A 48 -6.29 -9.99 17.51
N ALA A 49 -6.55 -9.01 16.64
CA ALA A 49 -5.64 -8.65 15.55
C ALA A 49 -4.37 -7.94 16.02
N ILE A 50 -4.38 -7.35 17.23
CA ILE A 50 -3.28 -6.53 17.78
C ILE A 50 -2.71 -7.07 19.10
N LYS A 51 -3.15 -8.25 19.54
CA LYS A 51 -2.87 -8.79 20.88
C LYS A 51 -1.38 -9.04 21.17
N ASP A 52 -0.57 -9.13 20.13
CA ASP A 52 0.86 -9.39 20.16
C ASP A 52 1.71 -8.11 20.20
N ILE A 53 1.10 -6.91 20.22
CA ILE A 53 1.80 -5.63 20.35
C ILE A 53 2.23 -5.42 21.82
N PRO A 54 3.54 -5.36 22.12
CA PRO A 54 4.03 -5.11 23.46
C PRO A 54 4.12 -3.61 23.79
N ASN A 55 4.35 -3.29 25.07
CA ASN A 55 4.81 -1.96 25.49
C ASN A 55 6.11 -1.58 24.77
N GLY A 56 6.33 -0.30 24.51
CA GLY A 56 7.56 0.16 23.86
C GLY A 56 7.61 -0.04 22.33
N ALA A 57 6.55 -0.58 21.72
CA ALA A 57 6.53 -0.88 20.30
C ALA A 57 6.52 0.38 19.43
N THR A 58 7.18 0.30 18.26
CA THR A 58 7.08 1.32 17.21
C THR A 58 6.01 0.92 16.20
N LEU A 59 4.98 1.77 16.04
CA LEU A 59 3.85 1.53 15.15
C LEU A 59 3.91 2.47 13.95
N LEU A 60 3.78 1.91 12.74
CA LEU A 60 3.60 2.68 11.51
C LEU A 60 2.09 2.85 11.26
N VAL A 61 1.59 4.06 11.33
CA VAL A 61 0.16 4.36 11.27
C VAL A 61 -0.16 5.11 9.99
N GLY A 62 -1.11 4.58 9.21
CA GLY A 62 -1.62 5.22 8.01
C GLY A 62 -2.68 6.28 8.31
N GLY A 63 -2.90 7.19 7.35
CA GLY A 63 -3.92 8.23 7.40
C GLY A 63 -3.38 9.63 7.11
N PHE A 64 -4.27 10.58 6.82
CA PHE A 64 -3.98 12.01 6.65
C PHE A 64 -5.04 12.84 7.36
N GLY A 65 -4.67 13.51 8.45
CA GLY A 65 -5.65 14.02 9.42
C GLY A 65 -6.59 12.88 9.86
N LEU A 66 -7.89 13.06 9.67
CA LEU A 66 -8.91 12.04 9.96
C LEU A 66 -9.21 11.09 8.78
N CYS A 67 -8.63 11.32 7.60
CA CYS A 67 -8.91 10.48 6.44
C CYS A 67 -8.04 9.22 6.46
N GLY A 68 -8.69 8.04 6.46
CA GLY A 68 -8.00 6.75 6.34
C GLY A 68 -7.25 6.28 7.58
N ILE A 69 -7.57 6.82 8.76
CA ILE A 69 -7.02 6.36 10.04
C ILE A 69 -7.65 5.02 10.47
N PRO A 70 -6.90 4.12 11.13
CA PRO A 70 -7.42 2.82 11.56
C PRO A 70 -8.17 2.91 12.91
N GLU A 71 -9.28 3.62 12.95
CA GLU A 71 -10.03 3.96 14.18
C GLU A 71 -10.35 2.74 15.06
N ASN A 72 -10.80 1.64 14.46
CA ASN A 72 -11.12 0.41 15.18
C ASN A 72 -9.89 -0.19 15.88
N LEU A 73 -8.72 -0.12 15.26
CA LEU A 73 -7.47 -0.63 15.85
C LEU A 73 -6.95 0.31 16.92
N ILE A 74 -7.06 1.63 16.73
CA ILE A 74 -6.71 2.64 17.76
C ILE A 74 -7.57 2.42 19.01
N GLY A 75 -8.89 2.25 18.83
CA GLY A 75 -9.81 1.96 19.92
C GLY A 75 -9.53 0.62 20.61
N ALA A 76 -9.12 -0.41 19.85
CA ALA A 76 -8.70 -1.68 20.43
C ALA A 76 -7.40 -1.56 21.23
N LEU A 77 -6.41 -0.82 20.72
CA LEU A 77 -5.13 -0.59 21.37
C LEU A 77 -5.29 0.16 22.70
N LEU A 78 -6.25 1.09 22.77
CA LEU A 78 -6.59 1.77 24.01
C LEU A 78 -7.13 0.80 25.09
N LYS A 79 -7.88 -0.23 24.67
CA LYS A 79 -8.42 -1.26 25.60
C LYS A 79 -7.36 -2.19 26.15
N THR A 80 -6.27 -2.45 25.42
CA THR A 80 -5.19 -3.34 25.89
C THR A 80 -4.33 -2.69 26.97
N GLY A 81 -4.34 -1.35 27.05
CA GLY A 81 -3.57 -0.60 28.06
C GLY A 81 -2.06 -0.59 27.82
N VAL A 82 -1.62 -0.92 26.61
CA VAL A 82 -0.20 -0.85 26.22
C VAL A 82 0.33 0.57 26.35
N LYS A 83 1.61 0.68 26.72
CA LYS A 83 2.28 1.95 27.05
C LYS A 83 3.57 2.13 26.27
N ASP A 84 4.10 3.36 26.32
CA ASP A 84 5.41 3.74 25.78
C ASP A 84 5.55 3.49 24.28
N LEU A 85 4.44 3.59 23.54
CA LEU A 85 4.43 3.40 22.09
C LEU A 85 5.11 4.56 21.37
N THR A 86 5.91 4.25 20.36
CA THR A 86 6.39 5.23 19.38
C THR A 86 5.52 5.14 18.13
N ALA A 87 4.69 6.16 17.87
CA ALA A 87 3.88 6.20 16.66
C ALA A 87 4.58 7.01 15.56
N VAL A 88 4.76 6.41 14.39
CA VAL A 88 5.18 7.11 13.17
C VAL A 88 3.95 7.27 12.28
N SER A 89 3.54 8.52 12.08
CA SER A 89 2.36 8.88 11.29
C SER A 89 2.61 10.18 10.55
N ASN A 90 1.85 10.42 9.47
CA ASN A 90 1.88 11.70 8.78
C ASN A 90 1.32 12.84 9.66
N ASN A 91 0.30 12.53 10.46
CA ASN A 91 -0.28 13.42 11.46
C ASN A 91 -0.59 12.60 12.72
N ALA A 92 -0.60 13.24 13.89
CA ALA A 92 -0.99 12.58 15.14
C ALA A 92 -2.52 12.36 15.27
N GLY A 93 -3.27 12.58 14.18
CA GLY A 93 -4.70 12.90 14.23
C GLY A 93 -4.89 14.40 14.27
#